data_AF-A0A2X1PNP0-F1
#
_entry.id   AF-A0A2X1PNP0-F1
#
_cell.length_a   1.000
_cell.length_b   1.000
_cell.length_c   1.000
_cell.angle_alpha   90.00
_cell.angle_beta   90.00
_cell.angle_gamma   90.00
#
_symmetry.space_group_name_H-M   'P 1'
#
loop_
_entity.id
_entity.type
_entity.pdbx_description
1 polymer ?
#
loop_
_entity_poly.entity_id
_entity_poly.type
_entity_poly.pdbx_seq_one_letter_code
_entity_poly.pdbx_strand_id
1 'polypeptide(L)'
;MGEQLDQYDIIRNQDEELHKFFRAGPAGIRTTQAFSQDCRWDTVDNDRVNGCIRNKENAISQEGGLAVLFGNLAEDGCIVKTAGVDESIWKFTGTAIVFESQEDAVAGILGGKSQRRPCRCYPLRRP
;
A
#
# COMPACT_ATOMS: atom_id res chain seq x y z
N MET A 1 10.23 -15.63 -20.21
CA MET A 1 9.90 -15.47 -18.78
C MET A 1 10.84 -16.27 -17.88
N GLY A 2 11.05 -17.58 -18.12
CA GLY A 2 11.98 -18.39 -17.31
C GLY A 2 13.42 -17.85 -17.27
N GLU A 3 14.04 -17.61 -18.42
CA GLU A 3 15.42 -17.09 -18.51
C GLU A 3 15.61 -15.75 -17.78
N GLN A 4 14.60 -14.86 -17.83
CA GLN A 4 14.66 -13.58 -17.11
C GLN A 4 14.58 -13.77 -15.60
N LEU A 5 13.80 -14.75 -15.12
CA LEU A 5 13.78 -15.09 -13.70
C LEU A 5 15.14 -15.64 -13.28
N ASP A 6 15.76 -16.51 -14.08
CA ASP A 6 17.07 -17.06 -13.73
C ASP A 6 18.17 -15.99 -13.73
N GLN A 7 18.06 -14.97 -14.59
CA GLN A 7 18.98 -13.84 -14.62
C GLN A 7 18.76 -12.85 -13.46
N TYR A 8 17.51 -12.49 -13.15
CA TYR A 8 17.21 -11.35 -12.27
C TYR A 8 16.59 -11.70 -10.91
N ASP A 9 16.29 -12.97 -10.64
CA ASP A 9 15.80 -13.40 -9.32
C ASP A 9 16.96 -13.49 -8.32
N ILE A 10 17.01 -12.56 -7.37
CA ILE A 10 18.02 -12.49 -6.31
C ILE A 10 18.04 -13.70 -5.37
N ILE A 11 17.02 -14.56 -5.40
CA ILE A 11 16.99 -15.82 -4.65
C ILE A 11 17.71 -16.92 -5.44
N ARG A 12 17.52 -16.97 -6.75
CA ARG A 12 18.12 -18.00 -7.62
C ARG A 12 19.55 -17.66 -8.00
N ASN A 13 19.79 -16.40 -8.33
CA ASN A 13 21.07 -15.90 -8.80
C ASN A 13 21.81 -15.19 -7.66
N GLN A 14 23.03 -15.68 -7.38
CA GLN A 14 23.90 -15.19 -6.31
C GLN A 14 25.06 -14.33 -6.85
N ASP A 15 24.96 -13.85 -8.10
CA ASP A 15 25.91 -12.90 -8.67
C ASP A 15 25.97 -11.59 -7.86
N GLU A 16 27.17 -11.18 -7.48
CA GLU A 16 27.42 -10.00 -6.67
C GLU A 16 26.97 -8.72 -7.36
N GLU A 17 27.13 -8.60 -8.69
CA GLU A 17 26.74 -7.41 -9.44
C GLU A 17 25.20 -7.28 -9.50
N LEU A 18 24.49 -8.41 -9.57
CA LEU A 18 23.04 -8.43 -9.46
C LEU A 18 22.57 -7.97 -8.07
N HIS A 19 23.18 -8.51 -7.02
CA HIS A 19 22.85 -8.12 -5.65
C HIS A 19 23.19 -6.65 -5.39
N LYS A 20 24.29 -6.14 -5.94
CA LYS A 20 24.65 -4.71 -5.90
C LYS A 20 23.64 -3.85 -6.65
N PHE A 21 23.11 -4.31 -7.78
CA PHE A 21 22.07 -3.62 -8.53
C PHE A 21 20.78 -3.46 -7.71
N PHE A 22 20.30 -4.53 -7.07
CA PHE A 22 19.08 -4.51 -6.26
C PHE A 22 19.23 -3.94 -4.84
N ARG A 23 20.45 -3.58 -4.43
CA ARG A 23 20.72 -2.86 -3.18
C ARG A 23 20.59 -1.33 -3.31
N ALA A 24 19.96 -0.81 -4.36
CA ALA A 24 19.71 0.62 -4.52
C ALA A 24 19.06 1.23 -3.25
N GLY A 25 19.74 2.20 -2.63
CA GLY A 25 19.30 2.82 -1.39
C GLY A 25 19.06 4.33 -1.55
N PRO A 26 18.18 4.94 -0.74
CA PRO A 26 18.04 6.39 -0.71
C PRO A 26 19.29 7.01 -0.09
N ALA A 27 19.82 8.09 -0.66
CA ALA A 27 20.98 8.77 -0.08
C ALA A 27 20.62 9.66 1.09
N GLY A 28 19.38 10.14 1.17
CA GLY A 28 18.97 11.16 2.12
C GLY A 28 19.62 12.54 1.90
N ILE A 29 20.32 12.74 0.77
CA ILE A 29 20.95 14.01 0.39
C ILE A 29 20.12 14.72 -0.69
N ARG A 30 20.07 16.05 -0.63
CA ARG A 30 19.43 16.86 -1.66
C ARG A 30 20.26 16.81 -2.94
N THR A 31 19.65 16.41 -4.05
CA THR A 31 20.25 16.46 -5.39
C THR A 31 19.45 17.39 -6.31
N THR A 32 20.15 18.04 -7.25
CA THR A 32 19.53 18.88 -8.31
C THR A 32 19.81 18.34 -9.71
N GLN A 33 20.65 17.30 -9.82
CA GLN A 33 21.01 16.63 -11.07
C GLN A 33 20.44 15.21 -11.06
N ALA A 34 19.79 14.81 -12.16
CA ALA A 34 19.25 13.47 -12.31
C ALA A 34 20.38 12.42 -12.30
N PHE A 35 20.10 11.24 -11.71
CA PHE A 35 21.02 10.09 -11.65
C PHE A 35 22.37 10.35 -10.95
N SER A 36 22.49 11.42 -10.17
CA SER A 36 23.74 11.77 -9.47
C SER A 36 23.96 11.02 -8.16
N GLN A 37 23.25 9.92 -7.92
CA GLN A 37 23.24 9.21 -6.65
C GLN A 37 23.54 7.72 -6.86
N ASP A 38 24.47 7.19 -6.09
CA ASP A 38 24.94 5.81 -6.17
C ASP A 38 24.83 5.04 -4.84
N CYS A 39 24.20 5.62 -3.80
CA CYS A 39 24.08 4.95 -2.50
C CYS A 39 23.40 3.59 -2.62
N ARG A 40 23.91 2.64 -1.83
CA ARG A 40 23.43 1.27 -1.74
C ARG A 40 23.25 0.89 -0.28
N TRP A 41 22.27 0.05 0.00
CA TRP A 41 22.15 -0.67 1.26
C TRP A 41 23.27 -1.71 1.38
N ASP A 42 23.63 -2.07 2.61
CA ASP A 42 24.68 -3.07 2.86
C ASP A 42 24.28 -4.46 2.34
N THR A 43 23.01 -4.83 2.49
CA THR A 43 22.46 -6.12 2.11
C THR A 43 21.21 -5.99 1.24
N VAL A 44 20.95 -7.00 0.42
CA VAL A 44 19.75 -7.08 -0.42
C VAL A 44 18.62 -7.73 0.39
N ASP A 45 17.37 -7.35 0.14
CA ASP A 45 16.20 -7.98 0.78
C ASP A 45 15.89 -9.36 0.18
N ASN A 46 16.54 -10.38 0.74
CA ASN A 46 16.32 -11.79 0.41
C ASN A 46 15.51 -12.56 1.49
N ASP A 47 15.03 -11.89 2.54
CA ASP A 47 14.23 -12.54 3.59
C ASP A 47 12.76 -12.65 3.14
N ARG A 48 12.37 -13.87 2.71
CA ARG A 48 11.01 -14.15 2.24
C ARG A 48 9.98 -14.37 3.36
N VAL A 49 10.39 -14.28 4.62
CA VAL A 49 9.52 -14.43 5.80
C VAL A 49 9.24 -13.07 6.43
N ASN A 50 10.28 -12.30 6.76
CA ASN A 50 10.14 -11.02 7.48
C ASN A 50 10.51 -9.78 6.64
N GLY A 51 11.08 -9.98 5.45
CA GLY A 51 11.47 -8.89 4.55
C GLY A 51 10.29 -8.10 3.99
N CYS A 52 10.62 -7.14 3.12
CA CYS A 52 9.65 -6.29 2.45
C CYS A 52 8.84 -7.09 1.41
N ILE A 53 9.52 -7.98 0.67
CA ILE A 53 8.88 -8.90 -0.28
C ILE A 53 8.89 -10.31 0.33
N ARG A 54 7.70 -10.82 0.66
CA ARG A 54 7.50 -12.13 1.30
C ARG A 54 7.00 -13.18 0.32
N ASN A 55 7.25 -14.45 0.63
CA ASN A 55 6.61 -15.55 -0.10
C ASN A 55 5.10 -15.63 0.21
N LYS A 56 4.39 -16.51 -0.50
CA LYS A 56 2.93 -16.64 -0.37
C LYS A 56 2.53 -17.05 1.04
N GLU A 57 3.23 -18.01 1.63
CA GLU A 57 2.92 -18.59 2.94
C GLU A 57 3.02 -17.53 4.05
N ASN A 58 3.97 -16.59 3.93
CA ASN A 58 4.21 -15.52 4.90
C ASN A 58 3.67 -14.15 4.41
N ALA A 59 2.80 -14.13 3.40
CA ALA A 59 2.23 -12.88 2.91
C ALA A 59 1.52 -12.12 4.03
N ILE A 60 1.64 -10.79 4.02
CA ILE A 60 1.02 -9.90 5.04
C ILE A 60 -0.49 -10.13 5.12
N SER A 61 -1.13 -10.34 3.98
CA SER A 61 -2.50 -10.82 3.85
C SER A 61 -2.52 -11.90 2.77
N GLN A 62 -3.35 -12.93 2.98
CA GLN A 62 -3.61 -13.96 1.97
C GLN A 62 -4.62 -13.50 0.91
N GLU A 63 -5.32 -12.40 1.16
CA GLU A 63 -6.22 -11.74 0.22
C GLU A 63 -5.55 -10.49 -0.39
N GLY A 64 -6.00 -10.11 -1.59
CA GLY A 64 -5.53 -8.89 -2.24
C GLY A 64 -5.85 -7.63 -1.43
N GLY A 65 -4.98 -6.62 -1.52
CA GLY A 65 -5.11 -5.37 -0.74
C GLY A 65 -6.15 -4.38 -1.26
N LEU A 66 -6.97 -4.76 -2.25
CA LEU A 66 -8.02 -3.95 -2.86
C LEU A 66 -9.34 -4.72 -2.84
N ALA A 67 -10.43 -4.04 -2.49
CA ALA A 67 -11.79 -4.55 -2.58
C ALA A 67 -12.65 -3.63 -3.45
N VAL A 68 -13.60 -4.23 -4.18
CA VAL A 68 -14.65 -3.51 -4.90
C VAL A 68 -15.91 -3.55 -4.06
N LEU A 69 -16.50 -2.37 -3.78
CA LEU A 69 -17.77 -2.24 -3.05
C LEU A 69 -18.86 -1.76 -3.99
N PHE A 70 -20.06 -2.30 -3.81
CA PHE A 70 -21.26 -1.91 -4.56
C PHE A 70 -22.36 -1.47 -3.59
N GLY A 71 -23.24 -0.59 -4.04
CA GLY A 71 -24.42 -0.17 -3.29
C GLY A 71 -25.10 1.03 -3.92
N ASN A 72 -26.12 1.55 -3.23
CA ASN A 72 -26.89 2.71 -3.70
C ASN A 72 -26.08 4.01 -3.86
N LEU A 73 -24.90 4.12 -3.22
CA LEU A 73 -23.99 5.26 -3.41
C LEU A 73 -22.93 5.02 -4.50
N ALA A 74 -22.75 3.77 -4.92
CA ALA A 74 -21.74 3.36 -5.88
C ALA A 74 -22.29 2.18 -6.70
N GLU A 75 -23.24 2.49 -7.60
CA GLU A 75 -23.95 1.49 -8.40
C GLU A 75 -23.01 0.76 -9.37
N ASP A 76 -22.07 1.49 -9.97
CA ASP A 76 -21.01 0.95 -10.84
C ASP A 76 -19.79 0.45 -10.05
N GLY A 77 -19.85 0.54 -8.73
CA GLY A 77 -18.80 0.12 -7.80
C GLY A 77 -17.78 1.20 -7.44
N CYS A 78 -17.09 1.00 -6.32
CA CYS A 78 -15.97 1.83 -5.89
C CYS A 78 -14.85 0.95 -5.31
N ILE A 79 -13.63 1.49 -5.25
CA ILE A 79 -12.43 0.77 -4.80
C ILE A 79 -12.02 1.24 -3.41
N VAL A 80 -11.73 0.28 -2.53
CA VAL A 80 -11.12 0.52 -1.21
C VAL A 80 -9.82 -0.26 -1.10
N LYS A 81 -8.77 0.39 -0.59
CA LYS A 81 -7.49 -0.26 -0.26
C LYS A 81 -7.54 -0.88 1.14
N THR A 82 -8.04 -2.11 1.22
CA THR A 82 -8.18 -2.86 2.48
C THR A 82 -6.86 -3.08 3.20
N ALA A 83 -5.74 -3.20 2.47
CA ALA A 83 -4.41 -3.40 3.08
C ALA A 83 -3.94 -2.23 3.97
N GLY A 84 -4.52 -1.04 3.83
CA GLY A 84 -4.17 0.14 4.64
C GLY A 84 -5.18 0.44 5.75
N VAL A 85 -6.15 -0.42 5.97
CA VAL A 85 -7.35 -0.16 6.77
C VAL A 85 -7.53 -1.28 7.80
N ASP A 86 -7.58 -0.92 9.09
CA ASP A 86 -7.80 -1.87 10.18
C ASP A 86 -9.12 -2.65 9.99
N GLU A 87 -9.12 -3.95 10.28
CA GLU A 87 -10.29 -4.80 10.08
C GLU A 87 -11.52 -4.34 10.89
N SER A 88 -11.30 -3.68 12.04
CA SER A 88 -12.38 -3.15 12.87
C SER A 88 -13.23 -2.08 12.18
N ILE A 89 -12.71 -1.44 11.13
CA ILE A 89 -13.40 -0.40 10.36
C ILE A 89 -13.82 -0.85 8.96
N TRP A 90 -13.66 -2.13 8.61
CA TRP A 90 -14.18 -2.69 7.35
C TRP A 90 -15.70 -2.58 7.22
N LYS A 91 -16.38 -2.45 8.37
CA LYS A 91 -17.78 -2.05 8.43
C LYS A 91 -17.82 -0.71 9.15
N PHE A 92 -18.36 0.32 8.48
CA PHE A 92 -18.53 1.65 9.06
C PHE A 92 -19.93 2.21 8.75
N THR A 93 -20.52 2.86 9.76
CA THR A 93 -21.70 3.72 9.59
C THR A 93 -21.48 4.97 10.43
N GLY A 94 -21.79 6.12 9.86
CA GLY A 94 -21.76 7.40 10.54
C GLY A 94 -22.63 8.42 9.82
N THR A 95 -22.78 9.59 10.43
CA THR A 95 -23.43 10.73 9.77
C THR A 95 -22.52 11.24 8.65
N ALA A 96 -23.08 11.38 7.45
CA ALA A 96 -22.35 11.97 6.33
C ALA A 96 -22.05 13.45 6.60
N ILE A 97 -20.79 13.85 6.38
CA ILE A 97 -20.35 15.24 6.36
C ILE A 97 -19.90 15.49 4.92
N VAL A 98 -20.66 16.29 4.19
CA VAL A 98 -20.49 16.49 2.75
C VAL A 98 -19.76 17.81 2.50
N PHE A 99 -18.78 17.78 1.60
CA PHE A 99 -18.05 18.94 1.10
C PHE A 99 -18.07 18.89 -0.42
N GLU A 100 -18.14 20.05 -1.06
CA GLU A 100 -18.29 20.16 -2.52
C GLU A 100 -16.95 20.36 -3.24
N SER A 101 -15.84 20.44 -2.50
CA SER A 101 -14.49 20.56 -3.04
C SER A 101 -13.44 19.99 -2.09
N GLN A 102 -12.23 19.74 -2.62
CA GLN A 102 -11.10 19.31 -1.80
C GLN A 102 -10.69 20.41 -0.80
N GLU A 103 -10.70 21.66 -1.25
CA GLU A 103 -10.38 22.84 -0.45
C GLU A 103 -11.35 22.97 0.73
N ASP A 104 -12.65 22.81 0.49
CA ASP A 104 -13.69 22.83 1.53
C ASP A 104 -13.51 21.69 2.52
N ALA A 105 -13.19 20.48 2.03
CA ALA A 105 -12.93 19.33 2.88
C ALA A 105 -11.71 19.56 3.78
N VAL A 106 -10.60 20.07 3.23
CA VAL A 106 -9.39 20.38 3.99
C VAL A 106 -9.67 21.45 5.04
N ALA A 107 -10.32 22.56 4.66
CA ALA A 107 -10.70 23.62 5.60
C ALA A 107 -11.66 23.11 6.68
N GLY A 108 -12.60 22.23 6.32
CA GLY A 108 -13.53 21.60 7.24
C GLY A 108 -12.84 20.68 8.25
N ILE A 109 -11.90 19.84 7.80
CA ILE A 109 -11.13 18.95 8.66
C ILE A 109 -10.25 19.75 9.62
N LEU A 110 -9.45 20.70 9.10
CA LEU A 110 -8.56 21.54 9.90
C LEU A 110 -9.33 22.46 10.86
N GLY A 111 -10.53 22.90 10.47
CA GLY A 111 -11.44 23.68 11.29
C GLY A 111 -12.29 22.89 12.29
N GLY A 112 -12.08 21.57 12.41
CA GLY A 112 -12.77 20.73 13.40
C GLY A 112 -14.25 20.42 13.07
N LYS A 113 -14.67 20.61 11.81
CA LYS A 113 -16.03 20.24 11.37
C LYS A 113 -16.22 18.72 11.27
N SER A 114 -15.15 17.91 11.31
CA SER A 114 -15.22 16.44 11.38
C SER A 114 -14.98 15.94 12.82
N GLN A 115 -15.81 15.02 13.32
CA GLN A 115 -15.70 14.43 14.66
C GLN A 115 -15.34 12.94 14.60
N ARG A 116 -14.54 12.48 15.58
CA ARG A 116 -14.27 11.06 15.83
C ARG A 116 -15.46 10.46 16.60
N ARG A 117 -16.24 9.56 16.00
CA ARG A 117 -17.40 8.91 16.67
C ARG A 117 -17.39 7.37 16.50
N PRO A 118 -17.91 6.60 17.48
CA PRO A 118 -17.89 5.14 17.47
C PRO A 118 -18.93 4.51 16.52
N CYS A 119 -18.56 3.37 15.94
CA CYS A 119 -19.21 2.71 14.80
C CYS A 119 -20.35 1.75 15.17
N ARG A 120 -21.40 1.66 14.33
CA ARG A 120 -22.45 0.61 14.39
C ARG A 120 -22.99 0.29 12.99
N CYS A 121 -22.89 -0.95 12.52
CA CYS A 121 -23.02 -1.27 11.08
C CYS A 121 -24.24 -2.09 10.67
N TYR A 122 -24.63 -1.97 9.39
CA TYR A 122 -25.42 -2.95 8.64
C TYR A 122 -24.49 -3.92 7.87
N PRO A 123 -24.92 -5.18 7.60
CA PRO A 123 -24.05 -6.22 7.10
C PRO A 123 -23.66 -6.03 5.62
N LEU A 124 -22.35 -6.07 5.34
CA LEU A 124 -21.79 -6.39 4.04
C LEU A 124 -22.35 -7.76 3.60
N ARG A 125 -23.17 -7.79 2.54
CA ARG A 125 -23.43 -9.03 1.82
C ARG A 125 -22.25 -9.26 0.87
N ARG A 126 -21.45 -10.28 1.17
CA ARG A 126 -20.51 -10.85 0.19
C ARG A 126 -21.35 -11.62 -0.84
N PRO A 127 -21.01 -11.61 -2.14
CA PRO A 127 -21.44 -12.66 -3.04
C PRO A 127 -20.92 -14.03 -2.59
#